data_AF-A0A6B3H460-F1
#
_entry.id   AF-A0A6B3H460-F1
#
_cell.length_a   1.000
_cell.length_b   1.000
_cell.length_c   1.000
_cell.angle_alpha   90.00
_cell.angle_beta   90.00
_cell.angle_gamma   90.00
#
_symmetry.space_group_name_H-M   'P 1'
#
loop_
_entity.id
_entity.type
_entity.pdbx_description
1 polymer ?
#
loop_
_entity_poly.entity_id
_entity_poly.type
_entity_poly.pdbx_seq_one_letter_code
_entity_poly.pdbx_strand_id
1 'polypeptide(L)'
;FSKLSPADFIVKVLVDKLHAQAVIEGPNFRFGHKAAGNVALLTELGATYDYTVEVIDLFVTGAAGGGQPFSSTLTRRLVSEGDVAGAAEILGRPHRVEGIVVRGAQRGRELGFPTANVETLPHTAIPADGVY
;
A
#
# COMPACT_ATOMS: atom_id res chain seq x y z
N PHE A 1 -5.11 -15.38 -10.77
CA PHE A 1 -6.16 -14.71 -11.58
C PHE A 1 -5.64 -13.90 -12.76
N SER A 2 -4.32 -13.71 -12.94
CA SER A 2 -3.75 -12.78 -13.95
C SER A 2 -4.14 -13.04 -15.41
N LYS A 3 -4.58 -14.25 -15.76
CA LYS A 3 -5.03 -14.63 -17.12
C LYS A 3 -6.55 -14.56 -17.33
N LEU A 4 -7.34 -14.29 -16.29
CA LEU A 4 -8.79 -14.22 -16.43
C LEU A 4 -9.21 -12.98 -17.21
N SER A 5 -10.20 -13.09 -18.08
CA SER A 5 -10.89 -11.90 -18.60
C SER A 5 -11.52 -11.13 -17.43
N PRO A 6 -11.86 -9.84 -17.61
CA PRO A 6 -12.59 -9.09 -16.58
C PRO A 6 -13.90 -9.75 -16.16
N ALA A 7 -14.71 -10.24 -17.12
CA ALA A 7 -15.96 -10.95 -16.84
C ALA A 7 -15.72 -12.25 -16.05
N ASP A 8 -14.71 -13.05 -16.44
CA ASP A 8 -14.33 -14.26 -15.73
C ASP A 8 -13.86 -13.97 -14.30
N PHE A 9 -13.15 -12.86 -14.09
CA PHE A 9 -12.74 -12.45 -12.76
C PHE A 9 -13.96 -12.14 -11.88
N ILE A 10 -14.94 -11.39 -12.40
CA ILE A 10 -16.16 -11.06 -11.66
C ILE A 10 -16.91 -12.32 -11.25
N VAL A 11 -17.23 -13.20 -12.22
CA VAL A 11 -17.98 -14.42 -11.93
C VAL A 11 -17.20 -15.35 -10.99
N LYS A 12 -15.97 -15.71 -11.37
CA LYS A 12 -15.22 -16.75 -10.63
C LYS A 12 -14.65 -16.29 -9.30
N VAL A 13 -14.52 -14.99 -9.07
CA VAL A 13 -13.92 -14.44 -7.84
C VAL A 13 -14.98 -13.75 -7.00
N LEU A 14 -15.65 -12.72 -7.55
CA LEU A 14 -16.56 -11.90 -6.76
C LEU A 14 -17.88 -12.65 -6.47
N VAL A 15 -18.45 -13.31 -7.48
CA VAL A 15 -19.76 -13.97 -7.36
C VAL A 15 -19.62 -15.36 -6.74
N ASP A 16 -18.85 -16.24 -7.37
CA ASP A 16 -18.84 -17.67 -7.02
C ASP A 16 -18.04 -17.98 -5.75
N LYS A 17 -16.96 -17.23 -5.49
CA LYS A 17 -16.04 -17.52 -4.37
C LYS A 17 -16.27 -16.63 -3.16
N LEU A 18 -16.43 -15.34 -3.39
CA LEU A 18 -16.61 -14.37 -2.32
C LEU A 18 -18.08 -14.16 -1.96
N HIS A 19 -19.00 -14.48 -2.89
CA HIS A 19 -20.42 -14.13 -2.75
C HIS A 19 -20.60 -12.66 -2.36
N ALA A 20 -19.83 -11.79 -3.02
CA ALA A 20 -19.75 -10.38 -2.67
C ALA A 20 -21.11 -9.71 -2.91
N GLN A 21 -21.59 -8.98 -1.91
CA GLN A 21 -22.79 -8.13 -2.03
C GLN A 21 -22.42 -6.67 -2.30
N ALA A 22 -21.23 -6.25 -1.88
CA ALA A 22 -20.70 -4.91 -2.09
C ALA A 22 -19.20 -4.99 -2.39
N VAL A 23 -18.74 -4.17 -3.32
CA VAL A 23 -17.34 -4.04 -3.71
C VAL A 23 -16.95 -2.56 -3.59
N ILE A 24 -15.94 -2.28 -2.75
CA ILE A 24 -15.47 -0.93 -2.46
C ILE A 24 -14.08 -0.79 -3.04
N GLU A 25 -13.91 0.13 -3.99
CA GLU A 25 -12.64 0.31 -4.71
C GLU A 25 -12.34 1.77 -5.01
N GLY A 26 -11.06 2.06 -5.29
CA GLY A 26 -10.64 3.40 -5.74
C GLY A 26 -10.88 3.62 -7.23
N PRO A 27 -10.96 4.88 -7.71
CA PRO A 27 -11.23 5.20 -9.12
C PRO A 27 -10.16 4.68 -10.09
N ASN A 28 -8.96 4.41 -9.59
CA ASN A 28 -7.83 3.87 -10.36
C ASN A 28 -7.76 2.34 -10.38
N PHE A 29 -8.75 1.63 -9.84
CA PHE A 29 -8.76 0.18 -9.82
C PHE A 29 -8.83 -0.43 -11.22
N ARG A 30 -8.00 -1.44 -11.45
CA ARG A 30 -7.88 -2.19 -12.70
C ARG A 30 -7.78 -3.68 -12.39
N PHE A 31 -8.48 -4.49 -13.18
CA PHE A 31 -8.53 -5.94 -12.99
C PHE A 31 -8.61 -6.70 -14.32
N GLY A 32 -8.56 -8.03 -14.23
CA GLY A 32 -8.51 -8.90 -15.39
C GLY A 32 -7.17 -8.85 -16.13
N HIS A 33 -7.05 -9.72 -17.14
CA HIS A 33 -5.86 -9.90 -17.93
C HIS A 33 -5.47 -8.60 -18.63
N LYS A 34 -4.20 -8.21 -18.48
CA LYS A 34 -3.65 -6.95 -18.99
C LYS A 34 -4.41 -5.69 -18.51
N ALA A 35 -4.99 -5.71 -17.31
CA ALA A 35 -5.71 -4.57 -16.75
C ALA A 35 -6.87 -4.08 -17.63
N ALA A 36 -7.48 -5.00 -18.39
CA ALA A 36 -8.56 -4.69 -19.33
C ALA A 36 -9.86 -4.24 -18.64
N GLY A 37 -10.08 -4.65 -17.38
CA GLY A 37 -11.21 -4.21 -16.58
C GLY A 37 -10.94 -2.90 -15.84
N ASN A 38 -11.97 -2.10 -15.66
CA ASN A 38 -11.97 -0.85 -14.89
C ASN A 38 -13.22 -0.76 -14.02
N VAL A 39 -13.27 0.25 -13.16
CA VAL A 39 -14.40 0.47 -12.24
C VAL A 39 -15.73 0.61 -12.99
N ALA A 40 -15.77 1.25 -14.16
CA ALA A 40 -16.99 1.36 -14.96
C ALA A 40 -17.57 -0.01 -15.34
N LEU A 41 -16.73 -0.92 -15.84
CA LEU A 41 -17.12 -2.29 -16.15
C LEU A 41 -17.52 -3.08 -14.90
N LEU A 42 -16.83 -2.84 -13.78
CA LEU A 42 -17.17 -3.47 -12.50
C LEU A 42 -18.57 -3.05 -12.02
N THR A 43 -18.91 -1.78 -12.14
CA THR A 43 -20.24 -1.23 -11.81
C THR A 43 -21.31 -1.71 -12.77
N GLU A 44 -21.04 -1.70 -14.07
CA GLU A 44 -21.97 -2.20 -15.10
C GLU A 44 -22.39 -3.65 -14.82
N LEU A 45 -21.42 -4.51 -14.54
CA LEU A 45 -21.67 -5.93 -14.30
C LEU A 45 -22.21 -6.21 -12.89
N GLY A 46 -22.08 -5.27 -11.94
CA GLY A 46 -22.69 -5.37 -10.62
C GLY A 46 -24.21 -5.55 -10.67
N ALA A 47 -24.88 -4.80 -11.54
CA ALA A 47 -26.33 -4.94 -11.74
C ALA A 47 -26.74 -6.31 -12.30
N THR A 48 -25.85 -6.96 -13.08
CA THR A 48 -26.11 -8.28 -13.67
C THR A 48 -25.94 -9.41 -12.64
N TYR A 49 -24.99 -9.24 -11.73
CA TYR A 49 -24.57 -10.29 -10.80
C TYR A 49 -24.95 -10.01 -9.33
N ASP A 50 -25.89 -9.09 -9.11
CA ASP A 50 -26.48 -8.78 -7.81
C ASP A 50 -25.46 -8.33 -6.73
N TYR A 51 -24.51 -7.47 -7.11
CA TYR A 51 -23.61 -6.79 -6.19
C TYR A 51 -23.56 -5.28 -6.46
N THR A 52 -23.29 -4.49 -5.42
CA THR A 52 -23.11 -3.03 -5.54
C THR A 52 -21.64 -2.67 -5.62
N VAL A 53 -21.35 -1.52 -6.25
CA VAL A 53 -20.00 -0.96 -6.32
C VAL A 53 -20.01 0.43 -5.72
N GLU A 54 -19.15 0.64 -4.73
CA GLU A 54 -18.89 1.96 -4.14
C GLU A 54 -17.48 2.40 -4.55
N VAL A 55 -17.39 3.59 -5.13
CA VAL A 55 -16.12 4.17 -5.58
C VAL A 55 -15.69 5.24 -4.60
N ILE A 56 -14.57 5.02 -3.92
CA ILE A 56 -14.03 5.96 -2.94
C ILE A 56 -12.92 6.78 -3.59
N ASP A 57 -13.11 8.09 -3.62
CA ASP A 57 -12.12 9.02 -4.15
C ASP A 57 -10.78 8.93 -3.39
N LEU A 58 -9.70 9.21 -4.12
CA LEU A 58 -8.37 9.19 -3.53
C LEU A 58 -8.23 10.32 -2.52
N PHE A 59 -7.73 9.99 -1.33
CA PHE A 59 -7.54 10.98 -0.27
C PHE A 59 -6.39 11.93 -0.62
N VAL A 60 -6.63 13.22 -0.40
CA VAL A 60 -5.62 14.27 -0.51
C VAL A 60 -5.78 15.15 0.73
N THR A 61 -4.87 15.03 1.69
CA THR A 61 -4.92 15.86 2.90
C THR A 61 -3.53 16.28 3.35
N GLY A 62 -3.43 17.49 3.89
CA GLY A 62 -2.23 18.00 4.56
C GLY A 62 -1.11 18.46 3.62
N ALA A 63 0.10 18.57 4.14
CA ALA A 63 1.24 19.20 3.45
C ALA A 63 2.20 18.18 2.82
N ALA A 64 2.20 16.93 3.30
CA ALA A 64 3.05 15.88 2.79
C ALA A 64 2.79 15.60 1.30
N GLY A 65 3.85 15.41 0.52
CA GLY A 65 3.73 15.06 -0.89
C GLY A 65 3.21 16.15 -1.82
N GLY A 66 3.08 17.40 -1.36
CA GLY A 66 2.77 18.54 -2.22
C GLY A 66 1.38 18.50 -2.86
N GLY A 67 0.37 17.98 -2.14
CA GLY A 67 -1.00 17.86 -2.64
C GLY A 67 -1.22 16.70 -3.61
N GLN A 68 -0.27 15.76 -3.72
CA GLN A 68 -0.47 14.52 -4.44
C GLN A 68 -1.41 13.57 -3.68
N PRO A 69 -2.23 12.77 -4.38
CA PRO A 69 -3.05 11.77 -3.71
C PRO A 69 -2.23 10.74 -2.93
N PHE A 70 -2.77 10.38 -1.76
CA PHE A 70 -2.18 9.39 -0.89
C PHE A 70 -2.07 8.06 -1.65
N SER A 71 -0.84 7.54 -1.73
CA SER A 71 -0.56 6.31 -2.48
C SER A 71 0.69 5.65 -1.94
N SER A 72 0.84 4.34 -2.19
CA SER A 72 2.07 3.63 -1.83
C SER A 72 3.29 4.14 -2.60
N THR A 73 3.10 4.66 -3.82
CA THR A 73 4.20 5.26 -4.60
C THR A 73 4.71 6.53 -3.92
N LEU A 74 3.81 7.41 -3.51
CA LEU A 74 4.16 8.61 -2.76
C LEU A 74 4.81 8.25 -1.42
N THR A 75 4.23 7.29 -0.69
CA THR A 75 4.79 6.83 0.59
C THR A 75 6.22 6.31 0.43
N ARG A 76 6.47 5.44 -0.57
CA ARG A 76 7.82 4.92 -0.84
C ARG A 76 8.79 6.01 -1.23
N ARG A 77 8.35 7.01 -2.00
CA ARG A 77 9.17 8.17 -2.37
C ARG A 77 9.61 8.94 -1.11
N LEU A 78 8.67 9.32 -0.25
CA LEU A 78 8.97 10.06 0.99
C LEU A 78 9.92 9.26 1.90
N VAL A 79 9.67 7.96 2.08
CA VAL A 79 10.58 7.09 2.82
C VAL A 79 11.98 7.09 2.19
N SER A 80 12.09 6.89 0.88
CA SER A 80 13.39 6.88 0.19
C SER A 80 14.13 8.22 0.19
N GLU A 81 13.41 9.32 0.41
CA GLU A 81 13.97 10.67 0.55
C GLU A 81 14.34 11.01 2.01
N GLY A 82 14.00 10.13 2.97
CA GLY A 82 14.19 10.37 4.40
C GLY A 82 13.10 11.22 5.05
N ASP A 83 12.05 11.60 4.32
CA ASP A 83 10.91 12.34 4.89
C ASP A 83 9.97 11.40 5.65
N VAL A 84 10.41 10.93 6.81
CA VAL A 84 9.66 10.03 7.68
C VAL A 84 8.45 10.70 8.34
N ALA A 85 8.49 12.03 8.50
CA ALA A 85 7.36 12.81 9.01
C ALA A 85 6.24 12.90 7.98
N GLY A 86 6.58 13.25 6.72
CA GLY A 86 5.62 13.25 5.62
C GLY A 86 5.06 11.86 5.33
N ALA A 87 5.90 10.82 5.42
CA ALA A 87 5.41 9.43 5.31
C ALA A 87 4.41 9.09 6.44
N ALA A 88 4.65 9.57 7.66
CA ALA A 88 3.78 9.31 8.80
C ALA A 88 2.39 9.97 8.66
N GLU A 89 2.36 11.18 8.10
CA GLU A 89 1.12 11.90 7.78
C GLU A 89 0.23 11.09 6.82
N ILE A 90 0.83 10.56 5.75
CA ILE A 90 0.10 9.74 4.75
C ILE A 90 -0.36 8.40 5.34
N LEU A 91 0.49 7.77 6.16
CA LEU A 91 0.20 6.47 6.77
C LEU A 91 -0.80 6.57 7.94
N GLY A 92 -1.04 7.76 8.47
CA GLY A 92 -1.77 7.99 9.71
C GLY A 92 -1.05 7.43 10.95
N ARG A 93 0.24 7.10 10.82
CA ARG A 93 1.11 6.55 11.88
C ARG A 93 2.58 6.66 11.47
N PRO A 94 3.53 6.65 12.42
CA PRO A 94 4.96 6.57 12.09
C PRO A 94 5.30 5.36 11.19
N HIS A 95 6.20 5.58 10.23
CA HIS A 95 6.77 4.47 9.45
C HIS A 95 7.54 3.53 10.39
N ARG A 96 7.41 2.22 10.16
CA ARG A 96 7.96 1.19 11.03
C ARG A 96 8.66 0.12 10.21
N VAL A 97 9.86 -0.24 10.66
CA VAL A 97 10.61 -1.39 10.16
C VAL A 97 10.67 -2.46 11.25
N GLU A 98 10.68 -3.72 10.82
CA GLU A 98 10.89 -4.87 11.68
C GLU A 98 12.13 -5.62 11.22
N GLY A 99 12.81 -6.26 12.16
CA GLY A 99 14.02 -7.01 11.89
C GLY A 99 14.52 -7.75 13.11
N ILE A 100 15.58 -8.53 12.89
CA ILE A 100 16.25 -9.28 13.94
C ILE A 100 17.36 -8.41 14.52
N VAL A 101 17.46 -8.36 15.85
CA VAL A 101 18.61 -7.72 16.51
C VAL A 101 19.82 -8.61 16.31
N VAL A 102 20.82 -8.07 15.63
CA VAL A 102 22.07 -8.75 15.30
C VAL A 102 23.25 -8.12 16.03
N ARG A 103 24.34 -8.86 16.12
CA ARG A 103 25.57 -8.35 16.71
C ARG A 103 26.29 -7.43 15.71
N GLY A 104 26.25 -6.13 15.95
CA GLY A 104 27.03 -5.13 15.21
C GLY A 104 28.38 -4.82 15.85
N ALA A 105 28.92 -3.63 15.58
CA ALA A 105 30.24 -3.18 16.05
C ALA A 105 30.34 -2.91 17.57
N GLN A 106 29.22 -2.95 18.32
CA GLN A 106 29.13 -2.78 19.78
C GLN A 106 29.72 -1.47 20.38
N ARG A 107 30.06 -0.48 19.54
CA ARG A 107 30.66 0.82 19.95
C ARG A 107 29.79 1.63 20.92
N GLY A 108 28.46 1.47 20.90
CA GLY A 108 27.56 2.16 21.84
C GLY A 108 27.87 1.86 23.32
N ARG A 109 28.43 0.66 23.61
CA ARG A 109 28.82 0.27 24.97
C ARG A 109 29.94 1.14 25.54
N GLU A 110 30.89 1.55 24.70
CA GLU A 110 32.00 2.43 25.10
C GLU A 110 31.50 3.85 25.44
N LEU A 111 30.38 4.26 24.85
CA LEU A 111 29.72 5.55 25.08
C LEU A 111 28.65 5.48 26.18
N GLY A 112 28.40 4.32 26.79
CA GLY A 112 27.38 4.13 27.82
C GLY A 112 25.93 4.02 27.31
N PHE A 113 25.72 3.93 25.99
CA PHE A 113 24.38 3.85 25.37
C PHE A 113 24.12 2.45 24.79
N PRO A 114 23.12 1.70 25.29
CA PRO A 114 22.73 0.44 24.67
C PRO A 114 22.11 0.71 23.30
N THR A 115 22.71 0.15 22.24
CA THR A 115 22.20 0.24 20.86
C THR A 115 21.80 -1.14 20.32
N ALA A 116 20.80 -1.15 19.46
CA ALA A 116 20.42 -2.32 18.68
C ALA A 116 20.86 -2.13 17.23
N ASN A 117 21.53 -3.13 16.67
CA ASN A 117 21.76 -3.20 15.22
C ASN A 117 20.69 -4.15 14.67
N VAL A 118 19.89 -3.68 13.73
CA VAL A 118 18.70 -4.40 13.26
C VAL A 118 18.87 -4.80 11.81
N GLU A 119 18.78 -6.09 11.52
CA GLU A 119 18.74 -6.61 10.16
C GLU A 119 17.28 -6.78 9.71
N THR A 120 16.87 -6.00 8.70
CA THR A 120 15.50 -6.00 8.18
C THR A 120 15.30 -7.06 7.10
N LEU A 121 14.05 -7.43 6.81
CA LEU A 121 13.72 -8.33 5.70
C LEU A 121 14.16 -7.74 4.34
N PRO A 122 14.54 -8.60 3.37
CA PRO A 122 14.83 -8.15 2.01
C PRO A 122 13.69 -7.31 1.42
N HIS A 123 14.05 -6.27 0.67
CA HIS A 123 13.11 -5.35 0.02
C HIS A 123 12.24 -4.50 0.96
N THR A 124 12.55 -4.47 2.26
CA THR A 124 11.94 -3.50 3.19
C THR A 124 12.24 -2.08 2.71
N ALA A 125 11.23 -1.21 2.69
CA ALA A 125 11.42 0.20 2.42
C ALA A 125 12.05 0.86 3.66
N ILE A 126 13.38 0.98 3.66
CA ILE A 126 14.15 1.66 4.70
C ILE A 126 14.30 3.14 4.30
N PRO A 127 14.22 4.09 5.25
CA PRO A 127 14.53 5.48 4.98
C PRO A 127 15.93 5.68 4.39
N ALA A 128 16.17 6.83 3.76
CA ALA A 128 17.51 7.22 3.33
C ALA A 128 18.52 7.17 4.51
N ASP A 129 19.80 6.98 4.22
CA ASP A 129 20.84 7.00 5.24
C ASP A 129 20.78 8.32 6.05
N GLY A 130 20.67 8.20 7.37
CA GLY A 130 20.48 9.35 8.26
C GLY A 130 20.23 8.95 9.72
N VAL A 131 20.07 9.95 10.57
CA VAL A 131 19.63 9.80 11.96
C VAL A 131 18.24 10.40 12.08
N TYR A 132 17.29 9.62 12.61
CA TYR A 132 15.87 9.93 12.71
C TYR A 132 15.36 9.79 14.14
#